data_AF-A0A0C3AV88-F1
#
_entry.id   AF-A0A0C3AV88-F1
#
_cell.length_a   1.000
_cell.length_b   1.000
_cell.length_c   1.000
_cell.angle_alpha   90.00
_cell.angle_beta   90.00
_cell.angle_gamma   90.00
#
_symmetry.space_group_name_H-M   'P 1'
#
loop_
_entity.id
_entity.type
_entity.pdbx_description
1 polymer ?
#
loop_
_entity_poly.entity_id
_entity_poly.type
_entity_poly.pdbx_seq_one_letter_code
_entity_poly.pdbx_strand_id
1 'polypeptide(L)'
;VPNDVLDDCEKSFLAAQESNSKASKNFFADTGLMALLCRHDRVIFLANLVSSGEKQHYALALLDALFKELPESWKVGVLYDIGCQLHRSCDKYDLIGAYRPRITWSISVFHAYGHQWPCQLVYHPRKRKDFGFSDGEGCERFWSSISRFVAPLRVSGYHRRIFCLNIQIQHLMSENLMNIGRWLSRKQIMVASRQSESKEKLNACPVPINVLRREWQNQITSQTQSIRKKSNKSAAHAVGRLILLRNELSEAQDRLDILHELLRGQPDDNGETIEEEEGNVAALRAKASVAERALGTGWAYTTLEQTRHNKYLENRYKALAMKQRLLSRLQARKFELSKLNQSSRRPAFGASFTFASMYCLQTLYTGNKLYVHTKGAVQRREVGIKALAYSFNRVIDTLSNLRTTNARYKNETLPKKINVEHLFRLDVFSNIWDDDGLLPVADAEESWRTNESVRNGINAMLELDRCTEEAERLDREMNALATWCLEE
;
A
#
# COMPACT_ATOMS: atom_id res chain seq x y z
N VAL A 1 -0.50 2.60 7.96
CA VAL A 1 -0.01 3.30 6.76
C VAL A 1 0.37 4.71 7.16
N PRO A 2 1.54 5.23 6.77
CA PRO A 2 1.96 6.59 7.13
C PRO A 2 0.97 7.67 6.68
N ASN A 3 0.81 8.72 7.49
CA ASN A 3 -0.14 9.80 7.18
C ASN A 3 0.19 10.51 5.85
N ASP A 4 1.46 10.65 5.51
CA ASP A 4 1.87 11.25 4.25
C ASP A 4 1.45 10.45 3.01
N VAL A 5 1.42 9.12 3.13
CA VAL A 5 0.91 8.25 2.08
C VAL A 5 -0.60 8.42 1.94
N LEU A 6 -1.31 8.55 3.07
CA LEU A 6 -2.75 8.79 3.08
C LEU A 6 -3.08 10.18 2.50
N ASP A 7 -2.30 11.21 2.78
CA ASP A 7 -2.47 12.54 2.17
C ASP A 7 -2.28 12.50 0.64
N ASP A 8 -1.29 11.73 0.16
CA ASP A 8 -1.06 11.53 -1.27
C ASP A 8 -2.20 10.70 -1.93
N CYS A 9 -2.79 9.74 -1.19
CA CYS A 9 -3.98 9.01 -1.63
C CYS A 9 -5.20 9.94 -1.74
N GLU A 10 -5.45 10.78 -0.74
CA GLU A 10 -6.58 11.73 -0.71
C GLU A 10 -6.55 12.66 -1.94
N LYS A 11 -5.38 13.16 -2.31
CA LYS A 11 -5.19 13.99 -3.51
C LYS A 11 -5.47 13.26 -4.82
N SER A 12 -5.37 11.92 -4.83
CA SER A 12 -5.48 11.11 -6.05
C SER A 12 -6.93 10.77 -6.41
N PHE A 13 -7.88 10.88 -5.47
CA PHE A 13 -9.28 10.49 -5.68
C PHE A 13 -10.22 11.68 -5.50
N LEU A 14 -11.00 11.98 -6.54
CA LEU A 14 -12.02 13.03 -6.50
C LEU A 14 -13.11 12.75 -5.42
N ALA A 15 -13.43 11.48 -5.16
CA ALA A 15 -14.38 11.10 -4.10
C ALA A 15 -13.85 11.39 -2.69
N ALA A 16 -12.53 11.49 -2.50
CA ALA A 16 -11.93 11.89 -1.22
C ALA A 16 -11.89 13.42 -1.04
N GLN A 17 -12.19 14.20 -2.08
CA GLN A 17 -12.10 15.65 -2.06
C GLN A 17 -13.49 16.26 -1.80
N GLU A 18 -13.77 16.63 -0.56
CA GLU A 18 -15.05 17.24 -0.16
C GLU A 18 -15.35 18.57 -0.89
N SER A 19 -14.33 19.24 -1.42
CA SER A 19 -14.43 20.54 -2.09
C SER A 19 -14.92 20.48 -3.55
N ASN A 20 -14.97 19.30 -4.18
CA ASN A 20 -15.28 19.18 -5.61
C ASN A 20 -16.73 18.73 -5.85
N SER A 21 -17.64 19.69 -6.00
CA SER A 21 -19.03 19.45 -6.37
C SER A 21 -19.17 19.13 -7.87
N LYS A 22 -19.41 17.85 -8.23
CA LYS A 22 -19.72 17.44 -9.61
C LYS A 22 -21.13 17.82 -10.09
N ALA A 23 -22.00 18.32 -9.22
CA ALA A 23 -23.37 18.69 -9.55
C ALA A 23 -23.72 20.08 -9.02
N SER A 24 -24.23 20.94 -9.92
CA SER A 24 -24.82 22.24 -9.58
C SER A 24 -26.17 22.00 -8.88
N LYS A 25 -26.36 22.62 -7.71
CA LYS A 25 -27.59 22.57 -6.91
C LYS A 25 -28.74 23.38 -7.52
N ASN A 26 -28.49 24.15 -8.58
CA ASN A 26 -29.46 25.14 -9.07
C ASN A 26 -30.66 24.50 -9.78
N PHE A 27 -30.65 23.18 -10.05
CA PHE A 27 -31.69 22.52 -10.85
C PHE A 27 -32.18 21.17 -10.32
N PHE A 28 -31.54 20.55 -9.32
CA PHE A 28 -31.87 19.18 -8.88
C PHE A 28 -31.93 19.06 -7.35
N ALA A 29 -33.02 18.48 -6.84
CA ALA A 29 -33.19 18.20 -5.40
C ALA A 29 -32.27 17.07 -4.90
N ASP A 30 -32.10 16.02 -5.70
CA ASP A 30 -31.16 14.93 -5.46
C ASP A 30 -30.01 14.99 -6.48
N THR A 31 -28.77 14.94 -5.98
CA THR A 31 -27.56 14.97 -6.83
C THR A 31 -27.03 13.57 -7.17
N GLY A 32 -27.56 12.52 -6.52
CA GLY A 32 -27.17 11.12 -6.74
C GLY A 32 -27.71 10.18 -5.66
N LEU A 33 -27.14 8.98 -5.60
CA LEU A 33 -27.45 7.94 -4.63
C LEU A 33 -26.16 7.44 -3.99
N MET A 34 -26.18 7.22 -2.68
CA MET A 34 -25.19 6.40 -1.98
C MET A 34 -25.81 5.03 -1.73
N ALA A 35 -25.07 3.95 -1.95
CA ALA A 35 -25.55 2.59 -1.74
C ALA A 35 -24.61 1.79 -0.85
N LEU A 36 -25.21 0.88 -0.06
CA LEU A 36 -24.51 -0.20 0.61
C LEU A 36 -25.04 -1.52 0.04
N LEU A 37 -24.14 -2.31 -0.54
CA LEU A 37 -24.45 -3.60 -1.13
C LEU A 37 -23.69 -4.72 -0.40
N CYS A 38 -24.28 -5.90 -0.36
CA CYS A 38 -23.55 -7.10 0.04
C CYS A 38 -22.64 -7.60 -1.10
N ARG A 39 -21.78 -8.59 -0.80
CA ARG A 39 -20.88 -9.21 -1.80
C ARG A 39 -21.58 -9.97 -2.93
N HIS A 40 -22.88 -10.23 -2.79
CA HIS A 40 -23.74 -10.84 -3.82
C HIS A 40 -24.38 -9.81 -4.77
N ASP A 41 -23.98 -8.54 -4.68
CA ASP A 41 -24.54 -7.41 -5.45
C ASP A 41 -26.00 -7.11 -5.13
N ARG A 42 -26.45 -7.43 -3.91
CA ARG A 42 -27.79 -7.07 -3.43
C ARG A 42 -27.72 -5.78 -2.64
N VAL A 43 -28.64 -4.88 -2.93
CA VAL A 43 -28.81 -3.62 -2.21
C VAL A 43 -29.33 -3.92 -0.81
N ILE A 44 -28.63 -3.41 0.20
CA ILE A 44 -29.05 -3.45 1.61
C ILE A 44 -29.71 -2.11 1.94
N PHE A 45 -28.97 -1.01 1.77
CA PHE A 45 -29.45 0.34 2.05
C PHE A 45 -29.08 1.32 0.94
N LEU A 46 -29.94 2.33 0.76
CA LEU A 46 -29.73 3.46 -0.14
C LEU A 46 -29.98 4.77 0.61
N ALA A 47 -29.20 5.80 0.27
CA ALA A 47 -29.41 7.16 0.74
C ALA A 47 -29.39 8.12 -0.44
N ASN A 48 -30.33 9.08 -0.45
CA ASN A 48 -30.33 10.15 -1.44
C ASN A 48 -29.24 11.17 -1.11
N LEU A 49 -28.45 11.55 -2.12
CA LEU A 49 -27.45 12.61 -1.98
C LEU A 49 -28.12 13.98 -2.12
N VAL A 50 -28.56 14.55 -0.99
CA VAL A 50 -29.23 15.86 -0.91
C VAL A 50 -28.26 17.03 -0.80
N SER A 51 -26.97 16.76 -0.56
CA SER A 51 -25.90 17.74 -0.52
C SER A 51 -24.90 17.52 -1.66
N SER A 52 -24.23 18.59 -2.10
CA SER A 52 -23.17 18.48 -3.11
C SER A 52 -22.02 17.60 -2.62
N GLY A 53 -21.69 16.57 -3.41
CA GLY A 53 -20.57 15.66 -3.18
C GLY A 53 -20.93 14.40 -2.38
N GLU A 54 -20.18 13.32 -2.64
CA GLU A 54 -20.20 12.08 -1.84
C GLU A 54 -19.45 12.33 -0.53
N LYS A 55 -20.14 12.95 0.44
CA LYS A 55 -19.54 13.20 1.76
C LYS A 55 -19.44 11.90 2.57
N GLN A 56 -18.43 11.82 3.44
CA GLN A 56 -18.17 10.63 4.26
C GLN A 56 -19.36 10.23 5.17
N HIS A 57 -20.18 11.21 5.60
CA HIS A 57 -21.31 10.95 6.49
C HIS A 57 -22.38 10.02 5.88
N TYR A 58 -22.53 9.97 4.56
CA TYR A 58 -23.46 9.02 3.94
C TYR A 58 -22.99 7.57 4.14
N ALA A 59 -21.70 7.30 3.96
CA ALA A 59 -21.14 5.97 4.22
C ALA A 59 -21.28 5.59 5.70
N LEU A 60 -21.03 6.54 6.62
CA LEU A 60 -21.21 6.32 8.06
C LEU A 60 -22.67 6.03 8.43
N ALA A 61 -23.62 6.77 7.87
CA ALA A 61 -25.05 6.54 8.12
C ALA A 61 -25.51 5.16 7.63
N LEU A 62 -25.03 4.72 6.46
CA LEU A 62 -25.34 3.37 5.95
C LEU A 62 -24.71 2.26 6.80
N LEU A 63 -23.50 2.48 7.32
CA LEU A 63 -22.87 1.55 8.25
C LEU A 63 -23.62 1.50 9.59
N ASP A 64 -24.02 2.64 10.14
CA ASP A 64 -24.81 2.68 11.37
C ASP A 64 -26.16 1.95 11.20
N ALA A 65 -26.85 2.17 10.07
CA ALA A 65 -28.06 1.42 9.73
C ALA A 65 -27.81 -0.09 9.63
N LEU A 66 -26.70 -0.52 9.02
CA LEU A 66 -26.31 -1.93 8.97
C LEU A 66 -26.07 -2.52 10.36
N PHE A 67 -25.27 -1.87 11.19
CA PHE A 67 -24.88 -2.43 12.48
C PHE A 67 -26.01 -2.49 13.50
N LYS A 68 -27.08 -1.70 13.32
CA LYS A 68 -28.33 -1.82 14.09
C LYS A 68 -29.08 -3.12 13.82
N GLU A 69 -28.97 -3.65 12.61
CA GLU A 69 -29.65 -4.89 12.18
C GLU A 69 -28.77 -6.15 12.37
N LEU A 70 -27.48 -5.99 12.61
CA LEU A 70 -26.54 -7.11 12.71
C LEU A 70 -26.27 -7.54 14.16
N PRO A 71 -26.25 -8.85 14.45
CA PRO A 71 -25.89 -9.36 15.78
C PRO A 71 -24.53 -8.85 16.25
N GLU A 72 -24.40 -8.52 17.54
CA GLU A 72 -23.18 -7.94 18.12
C GLU A 72 -21.91 -8.77 17.88
N SER A 73 -22.06 -10.09 17.75
CA SER A 73 -20.96 -11.02 17.48
C SER A 73 -20.41 -10.95 16.06
N TRP A 74 -21.12 -10.32 15.12
CA TRP A 74 -20.72 -10.28 13.71
C TRP A 74 -19.64 -9.25 13.43
N LYS A 75 -18.70 -9.64 12.56
CA LYS A 75 -17.66 -8.77 11.99
C LYS A 75 -17.92 -8.54 10.51
N VAL A 76 -17.69 -7.32 10.03
CA VAL A 76 -17.97 -6.89 8.66
C VAL A 76 -16.70 -6.39 7.98
N GLY A 77 -16.41 -6.93 6.79
CA GLY A 77 -15.41 -6.38 5.88
C GLY A 77 -16.02 -5.32 4.98
N VAL A 78 -15.52 -4.08 5.04
CA VAL A 78 -16.00 -2.95 4.24
C VAL A 78 -15.04 -2.69 3.09
N LEU A 79 -15.55 -2.74 1.86
CA LEU A 79 -14.85 -2.36 0.64
C LEU A 79 -15.37 -1.01 0.18
N TYR A 80 -14.49 -0.01 0.15
CA TYR A 80 -14.84 1.34 -0.29
C TYR A 80 -13.67 1.98 -1.01
N ASP A 81 -13.93 2.72 -2.08
CA ASP A 81 -12.90 3.34 -2.95
C ASP A 81 -11.89 4.16 -2.16
N ILE A 82 -12.36 4.86 -1.12
CA ILE A 82 -11.56 5.67 -0.21
C ILE A 82 -11.56 5.08 1.20
N GLY A 83 -11.69 3.75 1.33
CA GLY A 83 -11.75 3.04 2.61
C GLY A 83 -10.56 3.34 3.53
N CYS A 84 -9.37 3.61 2.96
CA CYS A 84 -8.20 4.05 3.75
C CYS A 84 -8.39 5.43 4.40
N GLN A 85 -9.11 6.35 3.74
CA GLN A 85 -9.42 7.67 4.26
C GLN A 85 -10.52 7.60 5.29
N LEU A 86 -11.58 6.83 5.00
CA LEU A 86 -12.70 6.67 5.93
C LEU A 86 -12.24 6.00 7.22
N HIS A 87 -11.38 4.97 7.13
CA HIS A 87 -10.75 4.37 8.30
C HIS A 87 -9.92 5.38 9.11
N ARG A 88 -9.10 6.22 8.45
CA ARG A 88 -8.36 7.30 9.11
C ARG A 88 -9.28 8.27 9.82
N SER A 89 -10.36 8.72 9.16
CA SER A 89 -11.35 9.62 9.77
C SER A 89 -12.03 8.98 10.98
N CYS A 90 -12.41 7.72 10.87
CA CYS A 90 -13.02 6.96 11.96
C CYS A 90 -12.09 6.86 13.18
N ASP A 91 -10.82 6.54 12.97
CA ASP A 91 -9.83 6.44 14.05
C ASP A 91 -9.52 7.80 14.67
N LYS A 92 -9.48 8.86 13.86
CA LYS A 92 -9.11 10.19 14.31
C LYS A 92 -10.21 10.89 15.10
N TYR A 93 -11.46 10.68 14.71
CA TYR A 93 -12.62 11.41 15.26
C TYR A 93 -13.63 10.50 15.97
N ASP A 94 -13.31 9.23 16.16
CA ASP A 94 -14.15 8.21 16.80
C ASP A 94 -15.58 8.11 16.20
N LEU A 95 -15.67 8.12 14.86
CA LEU A 95 -16.96 8.24 14.15
C LEU A 95 -17.84 6.99 14.18
N ILE A 96 -17.29 5.83 14.59
CA ILE A 96 -17.97 4.53 14.56
C ILE A 96 -17.99 3.83 15.92
N GLY A 97 -17.38 4.45 16.96
CA GLY A 97 -17.42 4.00 18.36
C GLY A 97 -17.37 2.48 18.54
N ALA A 98 -18.44 1.92 19.10
CA ALA A 98 -18.56 0.50 19.42
C ALA A 98 -18.44 -0.46 18.22
N TYR A 99 -18.68 0.00 16.99
CA TYR A 99 -18.53 -0.82 15.78
C TYR A 99 -17.07 -0.95 15.34
N ARG A 100 -16.17 -0.11 15.87
CA ARG A 100 -14.76 -0.07 15.47
C ARG A 100 -14.03 -1.43 15.48
N PRO A 101 -14.14 -2.28 16.51
CA PRO A 101 -13.50 -3.61 16.52
C PRO A 101 -14.19 -4.63 15.59
N ARG A 102 -15.42 -4.33 15.15
CA ARG A 102 -16.23 -5.19 14.28
C ARG A 102 -16.02 -4.90 12.80
N ILE A 103 -15.32 -3.83 12.44
CA ILE A 103 -15.10 -3.43 11.04
C ILE A 103 -13.66 -3.70 10.61
N THR A 104 -13.52 -4.38 9.48
CA THR A 104 -12.26 -4.50 8.75
C THR A 104 -12.34 -3.67 7.46
N TRP A 105 -11.41 -2.73 7.27
CA TRP A 105 -11.41 -1.82 6.12
C TRP A 105 -10.53 -2.32 4.97
N SER A 106 -11.05 -2.23 3.75
CA SER A 106 -10.31 -2.50 2.50
C SER A 106 -10.81 -1.56 1.39
N ILE A 107 -10.06 -1.51 0.29
CA ILE A 107 -10.42 -0.74 -0.90
C ILE A 107 -10.96 -1.69 -1.97
N SER A 108 -11.93 -1.26 -2.76
CA SER A 108 -12.41 -1.99 -3.93
C SER A 108 -11.26 -2.30 -4.90
N VAL A 109 -11.27 -3.49 -5.51
CA VAL A 109 -10.10 -4.05 -6.18
C VAL A 109 -9.60 -3.20 -7.34
N PHE A 110 -10.49 -2.57 -8.13
CA PHE A 110 -10.05 -1.72 -9.24
C PHE A 110 -9.53 -0.37 -8.76
N HIS A 111 -10.09 0.15 -7.68
CA HIS A 111 -9.68 1.41 -7.08
C HIS A 111 -8.38 1.30 -6.29
N ALA A 112 -8.08 0.14 -5.70
CA ALA A 112 -6.88 -0.09 -4.91
C ALA A 112 -5.59 0.29 -5.66
N TYR A 113 -5.51 0.00 -6.96
CA TYR A 113 -4.36 0.36 -7.79
C TYR A 113 -4.17 1.88 -7.98
N GLY A 114 -5.24 2.66 -7.83
CA GLY A 114 -5.15 4.12 -7.80
C GLY A 114 -4.45 4.66 -6.55
N HIS A 115 -4.45 3.90 -5.44
CA HIS A 115 -3.82 4.29 -4.18
C HIS A 115 -2.32 4.05 -4.16
N GLN A 116 -1.58 4.84 -3.37
CA GLN A 116 -0.14 4.71 -3.21
C GLN A 116 0.27 3.29 -2.80
N TRP A 117 1.45 2.85 -3.22
CA TRP A 117 1.91 1.48 -2.98
C TRP A 117 1.82 1.01 -1.51
N PRO A 118 2.25 1.79 -0.50
CA PRO A 118 2.11 1.36 0.90
C PRO A 118 0.65 1.23 1.35
N CYS A 119 -0.26 2.01 0.77
CA CYS A 119 -1.71 1.86 0.98
C CYS A 119 -2.20 0.53 0.38
N GLN A 120 -1.76 0.19 -0.84
CA GLN A 120 -2.08 -1.09 -1.46
C GLN A 120 -1.60 -2.30 -0.64
N LEU A 121 -0.45 -2.23 0.01
CA LEU A 121 0.02 -3.35 0.85
C LEU A 121 -0.94 -3.68 2.00
N VAL A 122 -1.59 -2.65 2.57
CA VAL A 122 -2.43 -2.77 3.77
C VAL A 122 -3.92 -2.92 3.45
N TYR A 123 -4.41 -2.25 2.42
CA TYR A 123 -5.84 -2.12 2.11
C TYR A 123 -6.27 -2.80 0.81
N HIS A 124 -5.36 -3.46 0.07
CA HIS A 124 -5.77 -4.21 -1.12
C HIS A 124 -6.42 -5.55 -0.70
N PRO A 125 -7.62 -5.89 -1.18
CA PRO A 125 -8.39 -7.04 -0.69
C PRO A 125 -7.71 -8.39 -1.00
N ARG A 126 -6.93 -8.46 -2.08
CA ARG A 126 -6.10 -9.65 -2.39
C ARG A 126 -4.86 -9.84 -1.50
N LYS A 127 -4.51 -8.85 -0.67
CA LYS A 127 -3.38 -8.91 0.27
C LYS A 127 -3.85 -8.93 1.72
N ARG A 128 -4.96 -8.26 1.99
CA ARG A 128 -5.59 -8.17 3.30
C ARG A 128 -6.45 -9.40 3.61
N LYS A 129 -6.32 -9.91 4.83
CA LYS A 129 -7.11 -11.04 5.34
C LYS A 129 -8.60 -10.72 5.37
N ASP A 130 -9.42 -11.77 5.38
CA ASP A 130 -10.88 -11.76 5.57
C ASP A 130 -11.71 -11.29 4.36
N PHE A 131 -11.09 -10.96 3.23
CA PHE A 131 -11.82 -10.54 2.03
C PHE A 131 -11.97 -11.64 0.97
N GLY A 132 -11.19 -12.72 1.06
CA GLY A 132 -11.21 -13.79 0.04
C GLY A 132 -11.13 -13.21 -1.38
N PHE A 133 -12.13 -13.56 -2.20
CA PHE A 133 -12.26 -13.05 -3.57
C PHE A 133 -13.32 -11.95 -3.78
N SER A 134 -13.85 -11.34 -2.72
CA SER A 134 -14.67 -10.13 -2.85
C SER A 134 -13.92 -9.03 -3.61
N ASP A 135 -14.60 -8.39 -4.57
CA ASP A 135 -14.03 -7.35 -5.43
C ASP A 135 -14.41 -5.94 -4.98
N GLY A 136 -15.60 -5.77 -4.39
CA GLY A 136 -16.09 -4.46 -3.93
C GLY A 136 -16.70 -3.61 -5.04
N GLU A 137 -16.98 -4.22 -6.19
CA GLU A 137 -17.46 -3.54 -7.42
C GLU A 137 -18.99 -3.67 -7.57
N GLY A 138 -19.69 -3.96 -6.48
CA GLY A 138 -21.14 -4.16 -6.46
C GLY A 138 -21.89 -2.87 -6.76
N CYS A 139 -21.43 -1.74 -6.20
CA CYS A 139 -21.99 -0.42 -6.47
C CYS A 139 -21.92 -0.08 -7.96
N GLU A 140 -20.77 -0.27 -8.61
CA GLU A 140 -20.55 0.01 -10.02
C GLU A 140 -21.46 -0.83 -10.93
N ARG A 141 -21.63 -2.12 -10.60
CA ARG A 141 -22.57 -3.01 -11.30
C ARG A 141 -24.01 -2.54 -11.14
N PHE A 142 -24.39 -2.17 -9.91
CA PHE A 142 -25.71 -1.63 -9.62
C PHE A 142 -25.97 -0.32 -10.37
N TRP A 143 -25.04 0.63 -10.34
CA TRP A 143 -25.14 1.89 -11.10
C TRP A 143 -25.28 1.66 -12.59
N SER A 144 -24.55 0.70 -13.15
CA SER A 144 -24.71 0.31 -14.56
C SER A 144 -26.12 -0.20 -14.84
N SER A 145 -26.69 -1.02 -13.97
CA SER A 145 -28.02 -1.63 -14.15
C SER A 145 -29.16 -0.60 -14.13
N ILE A 146 -29.00 0.49 -13.38
CA ILE A 146 -30.01 1.57 -13.29
C ILE A 146 -29.67 2.80 -14.13
N SER A 147 -28.58 2.77 -14.90
CA SER A 147 -28.09 3.92 -15.68
C SER A 147 -29.14 4.50 -16.63
N ARG A 148 -30.01 3.66 -17.21
CA ARG A 148 -31.15 4.07 -18.06
C ARG A 148 -32.14 5.00 -17.36
N PHE A 149 -32.20 4.95 -16.02
CA PHE A 149 -33.08 5.79 -15.22
C PHE A 149 -32.51 7.17 -14.91
N VAL A 150 -31.23 7.42 -15.18
CA VAL A 150 -30.59 8.70 -14.86
C VAL A 150 -31.29 9.86 -15.56
N ALA A 151 -31.56 9.76 -16.87
CA ALA A 151 -32.25 10.82 -17.61
C ALA A 151 -33.72 11.02 -17.17
N PRO A 152 -34.59 9.99 -17.16
CA PRO A 152 -36.01 10.18 -16.82
C PRO A 152 -36.24 10.52 -15.35
N LEU A 153 -35.44 9.99 -14.41
CA LEU A 153 -35.62 10.25 -12.98
C LEU A 153 -35.02 11.58 -12.50
N ARG A 154 -34.33 12.28 -13.39
CA ARG A 154 -33.78 13.60 -13.11
C ARG A 154 -34.84 14.71 -13.22
N VAL A 155 -35.90 14.46 -13.98
CA VAL A 155 -37.03 15.38 -14.20
C VAL A 155 -38.33 14.88 -13.56
N SER A 156 -38.29 13.75 -12.85
CA SER A 156 -39.47 13.19 -12.18
C SER A 156 -39.65 13.76 -10.77
N GLY A 157 -40.92 13.82 -10.33
CA GLY A 157 -41.24 14.20 -8.95
C GLY A 157 -40.72 13.17 -7.93
N TYR A 158 -40.46 13.64 -6.71
CA TYR A 158 -39.85 12.87 -5.61
C TYR A 158 -40.46 11.47 -5.40
N HIS A 159 -41.79 11.38 -5.25
CA HIS A 159 -42.45 10.09 -5.02
C HIS A 159 -42.34 9.14 -6.20
N ARG A 160 -42.44 9.65 -7.44
CA ARG A 160 -42.31 8.83 -8.65
C ARG A 160 -40.89 8.30 -8.79
N ARG A 161 -39.88 9.12 -8.49
CA ARG A 161 -38.47 8.71 -8.49
C ARG A 161 -38.24 7.54 -7.53
N ILE A 162 -38.68 7.66 -6.28
CA ILE A 162 -38.52 6.60 -5.28
C ILE A 162 -39.26 5.34 -5.71
N PHE A 163 -40.50 5.46 -6.18
CA PHE A 163 -41.29 4.31 -6.65
C PHE A 163 -40.58 3.58 -7.79
N CYS A 164 -40.14 4.29 -8.84
CA CYS A 164 -39.45 3.68 -9.98
C CYS A 164 -38.13 3.00 -9.57
N LEU A 165 -37.33 3.63 -8.71
CA LEU A 165 -36.12 3.01 -8.18
C LEU A 165 -36.44 1.75 -7.39
N ASN A 166 -37.40 1.82 -6.47
CA ASN A 166 -37.78 0.70 -5.63
C ASN A 166 -38.23 -0.51 -6.45
N ILE A 167 -39.12 -0.31 -7.43
CA ILE A 167 -39.58 -1.40 -8.31
C ILE A 167 -38.42 -2.01 -9.10
N GLN A 168 -37.51 -1.17 -9.64
CA GLN A 168 -36.35 -1.69 -10.35
C GLN A 168 -35.41 -2.48 -9.42
N ILE A 169 -35.17 -2.00 -8.21
CA ILE A 169 -34.31 -2.68 -7.23
C ILE A 169 -34.92 -4.02 -6.82
N GLN A 170 -36.21 -4.05 -6.53
CA GLN A 170 -36.93 -5.30 -6.22
C GLN A 170 -36.79 -6.31 -7.36
N HIS A 171 -36.99 -5.87 -8.61
CA HIS A 171 -36.81 -6.72 -9.79
C HIS A 171 -35.38 -7.28 -9.88
N LEU A 172 -34.35 -6.43 -9.75
CA LEU A 172 -32.95 -6.84 -9.79
C LEU A 172 -32.60 -7.81 -8.65
N MET A 173 -33.14 -7.59 -7.46
CA MET A 173 -32.94 -8.47 -6.31
C MET A 173 -33.60 -9.83 -6.53
N SER A 174 -34.80 -9.90 -7.12
CA SER A 174 -35.44 -11.16 -7.47
C SER A 174 -34.66 -11.92 -8.53
N GLU A 175 -34.21 -11.24 -9.59
CA GLU A 175 -33.40 -11.86 -10.64
C GLU A 175 -32.05 -12.37 -10.10
N ASN A 176 -31.40 -11.59 -9.23
CA ASN A 176 -30.17 -11.98 -8.57
C ASN A 176 -30.36 -13.22 -7.68
N LEU A 177 -31.46 -13.29 -6.92
CA LEU A 177 -31.78 -14.43 -6.06
C LEU A 177 -31.93 -15.72 -6.88
N MET A 178 -32.69 -15.65 -7.98
CA MET A 178 -32.87 -16.81 -8.89
C MET A 178 -31.56 -17.30 -9.50
N ASN A 179 -30.55 -16.42 -9.61
CA ASN A 179 -29.25 -16.74 -10.17
C ASN A 179 -28.15 -17.01 -9.12
N ILE A 180 -28.47 -16.96 -7.82
CA ILE A 180 -27.45 -17.02 -6.76
C ILE A 180 -26.73 -18.38 -6.73
N GLY A 181 -27.44 -19.49 -6.96
CA GLY A 181 -26.84 -20.82 -7.04
C GLY A 181 -25.84 -20.93 -8.20
N ARG A 182 -26.17 -20.37 -9.38
CA ARG A 182 -25.23 -20.29 -10.51
C ARG A 182 -24.04 -19.39 -10.21
N TRP A 183 -24.23 -18.32 -9.44
CA TRP A 183 -23.14 -17.45 -9.00
C TRP A 183 -22.19 -18.19 -8.04
N LEU A 184 -22.72 -18.90 -7.04
CA LEU A 184 -21.94 -19.70 -6.09
C LEU A 184 -21.14 -20.80 -6.79
N SER A 185 -21.78 -21.57 -7.67
CA SER A 185 -21.12 -22.62 -8.45
C SER A 185 -19.95 -22.07 -9.29
N ARG A 186 -20.16 -20.94 -9.98
CA ARG A 186 -19.07 -20.26 -10.73
C ARG A 186 -17.93 -19.84 -9.82
N LYS A 187 -18.23 -19.33 -8.61
CA LYS A 187 -17.21 -18.93 -7.64
C LYS A 187 -16.41 -20.13 -7.12
N GLN A 188 -17.06 -21.26 -6.83
CA GLN A 188 -16.38 -22.47 -6.41
C GLN A 188 -15.40 -22.99 -7.47
N ILE A 189 -15.82 -23.08 -8.74
CA ILE A 189 -14.95 -23.51 -9.85
C ILE A 189 -13.74 -22.57 -9.98
N MET A 190 -13.97 -21.27 -9.90
CA MET A 190 -12.90 -20.26 -9.94
C MET A 190 -11.92 -20.43 -8.79
N VAL A 191 -12.41 -20.65 -7.56
CA VAL A 191 -11.56 -20.86 -6.38
C VAL A 191 -10.75 -22.14 -6.52
N ALA A 192 -11.37 -23.26 -6.90
CA ALA A 192 -10.68 -24.54 -7.07
C ALA A 192 -9.54 -24.45 -8.10
N SER A 193 -9.80 -23.81 -9.25
CA SER A 193 -8.79 -23.59 -10.28
C SER A 193 -7.61 -22.75 -9.77
N ARG A 194 -7.88 -21.62 -9.11
CA ARG A 194 -6.84 -20.74 -8.55
C ARG A 194 -6.06 -21.40 -7.42
N GLN A 195 -6.73 -22.23 -6.62
CA GLN A 195 -6.11 -22.97 -5.54
C GLN A 195 -5.11 -24.00 -6.07
N SER A 196 -5.47 -24.74 -7.13
CA SER A 196 -4.54 -25.68 -7.81
C SER A 196 -3.33 -24.94 -8.36
N GLU A 197 -3.55 -23.87 -9.14
CA GLU A 197 -2.47 -23.08 -9.75
C GLU A 197 -1.53 -22.49 -8.68
N SER A 198 -2.07 -22.03 -7.56
CA SER A 198 -1.28 -21.46 -6.46
C SER A 198 -0.49 -22.52 -5.71
N LYS A 199 -1.06 -23.72 -5.50
CA LYS A 199 -0.36 -24.87 -4.90
C LYS A 199 0.79 -25.35 -5.78
N GLU A 200 0.58 -25.45 -7.09
CA GLU A 200 1.62 -25.81 -8.06
C GLU A 200 2.78 -24.82 -8.02
N LYS A 201 2.48 -23.50 -8.02
CA LYS A 201 3.51 -22.45 -7.91
C LYS A 201 4.27 -22.50 -6.58
N LEU A 202 3.62 -22.86 -5.48
CA LEU A 202 4.27 -23.01 -4.18
C LEU A 202 5.13 -24.27 -4.11
N ASN A 203 4.68 -25.39 -4.69
CA ASN A 203 5.46 -26.62 -4.76
C ASN A 203 6.71 -26.46 -5.64
N ALA A 204 6.62 -25.64 -6.69
CA ALA A 204 7.76 -25.28 -7.53
C ALA A 204 8.70 -24.23 -6.87
N CYS A 205 8.28 -23.60 -5.77
CA CYS A 205 9.09 -22.61 -5.08
C CYS A 205 10.08 -23.32 -4.14
N PRO A 206 11.40 -23.08 -4.26
CA PRO A 206 12.40 -23.71 -3.39
C PRO A 206 12.40 -23.15 -1.96
N VAL A 207 11.56 -22.15 -1.67
CA VAL A 207 11.53 -21.43 -0.40
C VAL A 207 10.32 -21.89 0.41
N PRO A 208 10.51 -22.30 1.68
CA PRO A 208 9.40 -22.79 2.50
C PRO A 208 8.43 -21.66 2.88
N ILE A 209 7.15 -22.02 3.07
CA ILE A 209 6.06 -21.05 3.27
C ILE A 209 6.24 -20.17 4.51
N ASN A 210 6.84 -20.67 5.58
CA ASN A 210 7.13 -19.91 6.80
C ASN A 210 8.11 -18.75 6.52
N VAL A 211 9.13 -18.99 5.68
CA VAL A 211 10.07 -17.95 5.25
C VAL A 211 9.34 -16.94 4.36
N LEU A 212 8.50 -17.38 3.43
CA LEU A 212 7.68 -16.48 2.60
C LEU A 212 6.77 -15.58 3.43
N ARG A 213 6.17 -16.09 4.53
CA ARG A 213 5.36 -15.28 5.46
C ARG A 213 6.20 -14.23 6.18
N ARG A 214 7.40 -14.59 6.66
CA ARG A 214 8.31 -13.66 7.31
C ARG A 214 8.78 -12.57 6.34
N GLU A 215 9.18 -12.96 5.14
CA GLU A 215 9.58 -12.06 4.06
C GLU A 215 8.45 -11.11 3.64
N TRP A 216 7.20 -11.60 3.58
CA TRP A 216 6.03 -10.75 3.35
C TRP A 216 5.82 -9.73 4.47
N GLN A 217 5.98 -10.12 5.73
CA GLN A 217 5.88 -9.20 6.86
C GLN A 217 7.02 -8.16 6.86
N ASN A 218 8.24 -8.59 6.54
CA ASN A 218 9.38 -7.69 6.37
C ASN A 218 9.12 -6.67 5.25
N GLN A 219 8.56 -7.12 4.11
CA GLN A 219 8.14 -6.24 3.03
C GLN A 219 7.12 -5.20 3.50
N ILE A 220 6.05 -5.61 4.21
CA ILE A 220 5.05 -4.67 4.73
C ILE A 220 5.73 -3.66 5.66
N THR A 221 6.51 -4.12 6.62
CA THR A 221 7.18 -3.25 7.60
C THR A 221 8.10 -2.26 6.91
N SER A 222 9.03 -2.73 6.08
CA SER A 222 10.00 -1.92 5.34
C SER A 222 9.31 -0.88 4.45
N GLN A 223 8.26 -1.27 3.72
CA GLN A 223 7.59 -0.39 2.75
C GLN A 223 6.47 0.47 3.34
N THR A 224 6.06 0.24 4.59
CA THR A 224 5.09 1.08 5.32
C THR A 224 5.73 1.95 6.39
N GLN A 225 7.05 1.90 6.57
CA GLN A 225 7.77 2.88 7.39
C GLN A 225 7.63 4.27 6.78
N SER A 226 7.40 5.28 7.63
CA SER A 226 7.32 6.67 7.17
C SER A 226 8.68 7.11 6.65
N ILE A 227 8.73 7.48 5.36
CA ILE A 227 9.92 8.10 4.78
C ILE A 227 10.00 9.51 5.37
N ARG A 228 10.96 9.74 6.28
CA ARG A 228 11.14 11.02 6.98
C ARG A 228 11.06 12.20 6.02
N LYS A 229 10.02 13.04 6.16
CA LYS A 229 9.82 14.24 5.32
C LYS A 229 10.90 15.29 5.59
N LYS A 230 11.17 16.07 4.53
CA LYS A 230 11.95 17.31 4.53
C LYS A 230 11.46 18.25 5.63
N SER A 231 12.34 18.51 6.58
CA SER A 231 12.34 19.73 7.38
C SER A 231 13.76 20.24 7.34
N ASN A 232 14.00 21.52 7.10
CA ASN A 232 15.36 22.09 7.19
C ASN A 232 15.93 21.92 8.61
N LYS A 233 15.07 21.71 9.63
CA LYS A 233 15.48 21.34 11.00
C LYS A 233 15.92 19.87 11.15
N SER A 234 15.65 19.02 10.16
CA SER A 234 15.99 17.59 10.15
C SER A 234 17.48 17.35 10.00
N ALA A 235 18.19 18.16 9.21
CA ALA A 235 19.65 18.10 9.09
C ALA A 235 20.34 18.47 10.41
N ALA A 236 19.89 19.56 11.06
CA ALA A 236 20.38 19.96 12.38
C ALA A 236 20.10 18.90 13.46
N HIS A 237 18.96 18.22 13.40
CA HIS A 237 18.62 17.12 14.31
C HIS A 237 19.41 15.83 14.01
N ALA A 238 19.69 15.53 12.74
CA ALA A 238 20.52 14.38 12.37
C ALA A 238 21.97 14.58 12.80
N VAL A 239 22.52 15.78 12.60
CA VAL A 239 23.82 16.20 13.12
C VAL A 239 23.83 16.17 14.65
N GLY A 240 22.79 16.71 15.31
CA GLY A 240 22.66 16.63 16.77
C GLY A 240 22.62 15.19 17.30
N ARG A 241 21.94 14.28 16.60
CA ARG A 241 21.91 12.86 16.95
C ARG A 241 23.25 12.15 16.71
N LEU A 242 24.01 12.56 15.69
CA LEU A 242 25.38 12.07 15.48
C LEU A 242 26.29 12.50 16.64
N ILE A 243 26.18 13.74 17.09
CA ILE A 243 26.93 14.25 18.25
C ILE A 243 26.60 13.43 19.50
N LEU A 244 25.31 13.19 19.76
CA LEU A 244 24.88 12.33 20.89
C LEU A 244 25.43 10.90 20.78
N LEU A 245 25.32 10.24 19.62
CA LEU A 245 25.85 8.90 19.41
C LEU A 245 27.38 8.83 19.61
N ARG A 246 28.10 9.91 19.30
CA ARG A 246 29.55 9.97 19.48
C ARG A 246 29.94 10.24 20.93
N ASN A 247 29.14 11.02 21.66
CA ASN A 247 29.29 11.19 23.11
C ASN A 247 29.02 9.88 23.84
N GLU A 248 27.93 9.18 23.50
CA GLU A 248 27.60 7.84 24.01
C GLU A 248 28.72 6.83 23.72
N LEU A 249 29.31 6.89 22.51
CA LEU A 249 30.45 6.04 22.15
C LEU A 249 31.70 6.36 22.98
N SER A 250 31.97 7.65 23.23
CA SER A 250 33.09 8.09 24.08
C SER A 250 32.90 7.62 25.52
N GLU A 251 31.71 7.84 26.09
CA GLU A 251 31.38 7.40 27.46
C GLU A 251 31.41 5.88 27.62
N ALA A 252 31.02 5.13 26.59
CA ALA A 252 31.12 3.67 26.59
C ALA A 252 32.59 3.21 26.47
N GLN A 253 33.42 3.93 25.70
CA GLN A 253 34.87 3.66 25.62
C GLN A 253 35.58 3.98 26.93
N ASP A 254 35.27 5.11 27.57
CA ASP A 254 35.84 5.49 28.87
C ASP A 254 35.48 4.45 29.95
N ARG A 255 34.23 3.94 29.95
CA ARG A 255 33.81 2.85 30.83
C ARG A 255 34.57 1.55 30.58
N LEU A 256 34.80 1.22 29.32
CA LEU A 256 35.53 0.01 28.92
C LEU A 256 37.01 0.11 29.31
N ASP A 257 37.62 1.29 29.16
CA ASP A 257 38.99 1.56 29.61
C ASP A 257 39.12 1.43 31.14
N ILE A 258 38.15 1.95 31.91
CA ILE A 258 38.10 1.79 33.38
C ILE A 258 37.96 0.30 33.76
N LEU A 259 37.10 -0.45 33.08
CA LEU A 259 36.91 -1.89 33.34
C LEU A 259 38.19 -2.69 33.04
N HIS A 260 38.90 -2.37 31.96
CA HIS A 260 40.20 -2.97 31.65
C HIS A 260 41.30 -2.59 32.65
N GLU A 261 41.27 -1.37 33.19
CA GLU A 261 42.23 -0.92 34.21
C GLU A 261 41.99 -1.59 35.57
N LEU A 262 40.72 -1.79 35.96
CA LEU A 262 40.33 -2.57 37.13
C LEU A 262 40.74 -4.05 37.03
N LEU A 263 40.69 -4.63 35.82
CA LEU A 263 41.09 -6.02 35.58
C LEU A 263 42.60 -6.26 35.71
N ARG A 264 43.43 -5.22 35.55
CA ARG A 264 44.87 -5.33 35.85
C ARG A 264 45.14 -5.52 37.35
N GLY A 265 44.15 -5.26 38.21
CA GLY A 265 44.22 -5.39 39.67
C GLY A 265 43.69 -6.71 40.25
N GLN A 266 42.63 -7.30 39.69
CA GLN A 266 42.08 -8.62 40.09
C GLN A 266 41.34 -9.31 38.93
N PRO A 267 41.51 -10.63 38.69
CA PRO A 267 41.14 -11.24 37.41
C PRO A 267 39.76 -11.94 37.35
N ASP A 268 39.02 -12.09 38.45
CA ASP A 268 38.18 -13.29 38.56
C ASP A 268 36.64 -13.10 38.44
N ASP A 269 36.07 -11.88 38.33
CA ASP A 269 34.58 -11.71 38.38
C ASP A 269 33.93 -10.78 37.33
N ASN A 270 34.69 -10.07 36.48
CA ASN A 270 34.13 -9.03 35.58
C ASN A 270 34.14 -9.40 34.07
N GLY A 271 34.40 -10.66 33.72
CA GLY A 271 34.57 -11.09 32.32
C GLY A 271 33.32 -10.95 31.45
N GLU A 272 32.16 -11.37 31.96
CA GLU A 272 30.88 -11.25 31.24
C GLU A 272 30.46 -9.79 31.02
N THR A 273 30.78 -8.91 31.97
CA THR A 273 30.46 -7.47 31.90
C THR A 273 31.32 -6.73 30.86
N ILE A 274 32.55 -7.21 30.61
CA ILE A 274 33.43 -6.65 29.57
C ILE A 274 32.97 -7.08 28.18
N GLU A 275 32.62 -8.34 27.97
CA GLU A 275 32.11 -8.80 26.66
C GLU A 275 30.81 -8.07 26.27
N GLU A 276 29.94 -7.78 27.24
CA GLU A 276 28.72 -7.02 27.01
C GLU A 276 29.00 -5.56 26.61
N GLU A 277 29.91 -4.87 27.30
CA GLU A 277 30.29 -3.49 26.97
C GLU A 277 31.16 -3.39 25.70
N GLU A 278 32.01 -4.38 25.40
CA GLU A 278 32.70 -4.51 24.11
C GLU A 278 31.71 -4.66 22.96
N GLY A 279 30.67 -5.49 23.15
CA GLY A 279 29.56 -5.62 22.21
C GLY A 279 28.79 -4.31 22.02
N ASN A 280 28.55 -3.58 23.11
CA ASN A 280 27.89 -2.27 23.09
C ASN A 280 28.72 -1.21 22.34
N VAL A 281 30.02 -1.12 22.63
CA VAL A 281 30.96 -0.23 21.93
C VAL A 281 31.04 -0.58 20.44
N ALA A 282 31.10 -1.87 20.09
CA ALA A 282 31.10 -2.32 18.69
C ALA A 282 29.80 -1.91 17.97
N ALA A 283 28.64 -2.09 18.60
CA ALA A 283 27.34 -1.70 18.07
C ALA A 283 27.19 -0.18 17.90
N LEU A 284 27.62 0.61 18.89
CA LEU A 284 27.62 2.08 18.83
C LEU A 284 28.58 2.61 17.76
N ARG A 285 29.77 2.00 17.65
CA ARG A 285 30.77 2.34 16.62
C ARG A 285 30.25 2.05 15.21
N ALA A 286 29.56 0.92 15.01
CA ALA A 286 28.93 0.59 13.74
C ALA A 286 27.82 1.61 13.37
N LYS A 287 26.94 1.95 14.33
CA LYS A 287 25.88 2.96 14.15
C LYS A 287 26.44 4.35 13.84
N ALA A 288 27.51 4.77 14.52
CA ALA A 288 28.19 6.04 14.28
C ALA A 288 28.84 6.07 12.89
N SER A 289 29.59 5.02 12.51
CA SER A 289 30.23 4.91 11.19
C SER A 289 29.23 4.99 10.03
N VAL A 290 28.06 4.35 10.17
CA VAL A 290 26.99 4.41 9.16
C VAL A 290 26.43 5.82 9.05
N ALA A 291 26.22 6.51 10.18
CA ALA A 291 25.72 7.87 10.21
C ALA A 291 26.75 8.88 9.65
N GLU A 292 28.04 8.71 9.93
CA GLU A 292 29.14 9.54 9.39
C GLU A 292 29.29 9.37 7.89
N ARG A 293 29.22 8.14 7.37
CA ARG A 293 29.23 7.87 5.92
C ARG A 293 28.05 8.52 5.21
N ALA A 294 26.84 8.38 5.77
CA ALA A 294 25.64 9.01 5.21
C ALA A 294 25.73 10.56 5.17
N LEU A 295 26.49 11.16 6.10
CA LEU A 295 26.72 12.60 6.18
C LEU A 295 27.97 13.08 5.41
N GLY A 296 28.85 12.18 4.97
CA GLY A 296 30.13 12.52 4.33
C GLY A 296 31.18 13.10 5.27
N THR A 297 30.97 13.01 6.59
CA THR A 297 31.81 13.65 7.60
C THR A 297 32.87 12.68 8.12
N GLY A 298 33.86 12.35 7.30
CA GLY A 298 35.03 11.57 7.73
C GLY A 298 36.05 12.35 8.56
N TRP A 299 35.66 13.42 9.26
CA TRP A 299 36.57 14.39 9.86
C TRP A 299 36.15 14.83 11.27
N ALA A 300 37.12 15.32 12.04
CA ALA A 300 37.16 15.38 13.50
C ALA A 300 36.02 16.15 14.21
N TYR A 301 35.71 15.68 15.43
CA TYR A 301 34.69 16.11 16.41
C TYR A 301 34.54 17.63 16.59
N THR A 302 35.64 18.39 16.51
CA THR A 302 35.73 19.81 16.88
C THR A 302 34.91 20.78 16.01
N THR A 303 34.22 20.29 14.98
CA THR A 303 33.57 21.18 14.01
C THR A 303 32.09 20.89 13.77
N LEU A 304 31.53 19.82 14.35
CA LEU A 304 30.11 19.49 14.16
C LEU A 304 29.18 20.54 14.80
N GLU A 305 29.56 21.14 15.92
CA GLU A 305 28.81 22.25 16.54
C GLU A 305 28.68 23.47 15.62
N GLN A 306 29.72 23.78 14.83
CA GLN A 306 29.70 24.86 13.84
C GLN A 306 28.89 24.51 12.58
N THR A 307 28.58 23.23 12.34
CA THR A 307 27.91 22.74 11.12
C THR A 307 26.39 22.67 11.17
N ARG A 308 25.75 23.06 12.28
CA ARG A 308 24.29 23.10 12.40
C ARG A 308 23.60 23.99 11.34
N HIS A 309 24.36 24.87 10.68
CA HIS A 309 23.93 25.77 9.60
C HIS A 309 24.64 25.54 8.25
N ASN A 310 25.26 24.38 8.02
CA ASN A 310 26.01 24.13 6.79
C ASN A 310 25.08 23.74 5.61
N LYS A 311 24.92 24.66 4.65
CA LYS A 311 24.12 24.45 3.42
C LYS A 311 24.54 23.23 2.60
N TYR A 312 25.81 22.80 2.68
CA TYR A 312 26.31 21.63 1.97
C TYR A 312 25.72 20.32 2.53
N LEU A 313 25.78 20.12 3.86
CA LEU A 313 25.21 18.95 4.54
C LEU A 313 23.69 18.89 4.41
N GLU A 314 23.01 20.04 4.46
CA GLU A 314 21.57 20.12 4.24
C GLU A 314 21.16 19.63 2.85
N ASN A 315 21.92 20.02 1.81
CA ASN A 315 21.68 19.56 0.44
C ASN A 315 22.05 18.08 0.25
N ARG A 316 23.08 17.57 0.93
CA ARG A 316 23.44 16.14 0.92
C ARG A 316 22.35 15.28 1.55
N TYR A 317 21.78 15.70 2.68
CA TYR A 317 20.63 15.03 3.30
C TYR A 317 19.38 15.07 2.42
N LYS A 318 19.11 16.22 1.78
CA LYS A 318 18.03 16.35 0.79
C LYS A 318 18.22 15.37 -0.37
N ALA A 319 19.45 15.24 -0.89
CA ALA A 319 19.77 14.29 -1.94
C ALA A 319 19.56 12.84 -1.50
N LEU A 320 20.02 12.47 -0.30
CA LEU A 320 19.84 11.14 0.29
C LEU A 320 18.35 10.75 0.40
N ALA A 321 17.54 11.62 1.01
CA ALA A 321 16.11 11.38 1.17
C ALA A 321 15.39 11.30 -0.20
N MET A 322 15.82 12.11 -1.18
CA MET A 322 15.31 12.04 -2.55
C MET A 322 15.70 10.75 -3.25
N LYS A 323 16.95 10.27 -3.11
CA LYS A 323 17.43 9.00 -3.68
C LYS A 323 16.65 7.81 -3.08
N GLN A 324 16.49 7.77 -1.76
CA GLN A 324 15.67 6.75 -1.08
C GLN A 324 14.22 6.75 -1.58
N ARG A 325 13.60 7.93 -1.70
CA ARG A 325 12.23 8.04 -2.20
C ARG A 325 12.13 7.61 -3.67
N LEU A 326 13.09 7.99 -4.51
CA LEU A 326 13.13 7.59 -5.91
C LEU A 326 13.26 6.07 -6.04
N LEU A 327 14.16 5.45 -5.28
CA LEU A 327 14.34 4.01 -5.22
C LEU A 327 13.05 3.30 -4.78
N SER A 328 12.41 3.75 -3.70
CA SER A 328 11.15 3.16 -3.23
C SER A 328 10.05 3.21 -4.30
N ARG A 329 9.95 4.32 -5.04
CA ARG A 329 8.94 4.51 -6.10
C ARG A 329 9.25 3.71 -7.35
N LEU A 330 10.51 3.57 -7.72
CA LEU A 330 10.94 2.73 -8.85
C LEU A 330 10.77 1.25 -8.55
N GLN A 331 11.05 0.83 -7.31
CA GLN A 331 10.76 -0.52 -6.84
C GLN A 331 9.25 -0.79 -6.86
N ALA A 332 8.43 0.09 -6.28
CA ALA A 332 6.98 -0.02 -6.33
C ALA A 332 6.49 -0.15 -7.77
N ARG A 333 6.99 0.67 -8.70
CA ARG A 333 6.70 0.56 -10.13
C ARG A 333 7.11 -0.81 -10.70
N LYS A 334 8.33 -1.30 -10.43
CA LYS A 334 8.80 -2.61 -10.92
C LYS A 334 7.89 -3.75 -10.44
N PHE A 335 7.45 -3.71 -9.18
CA PHE A 335 6.48 -4.66 -8.63
C PHE A 335 5.11 -4.55 -9.32
N GLU A 336 4.59 -3.34 -9.51
CA GLU A 336 3.32 -3.09 -10.22
C GLU A 336 3.38 -3.59 -11.68
N LEU A 337 4.50 -3.34 -12.38
CA LEU A 337 4.70 -3.73 -13.78
C LEU A 337 4.96 -5.23 -13.95
N SER A 338 5.65 -5.87 -13.01
CA SER A 338 5.81 -7.33 -12.96
C SER A 338 4.45 -8.02 -12.84
N LYS A 339 3.54 -7.49 -11.99
CA LYS A 339 2.17 -7.99 -11.88
C LYS A 339 1.36 -7.78 -13.16
N LEU A 340 1.50 -6.63 -13.81
CA LEU A 340 0.90 -6.37 -15.12
C LEU A 340 1.41 -7.35 -16.19
N ASN A 341 2.72 -7.52 -16.32
CA ASN A 341 3.32 -8.42 -17.31
C ASN A 341 2.97 -9.89 -17.06
N GLN A 342 2.85 -10.31 -15.79
CA GLN A 342 2.40 -11.65 -15.44
C GLN A 342 0.91 -11.86 -15.78
N SER A 343 0.07 -10.84 -15.62
CA SER A 343 -1.33 -10.87 -16.08
C SER A 343 -1.46 -10.88 -17.61
N SER A 344 -0.53 -10.25 -18.33
CA SER A 344 -0.45 -10.26 -19.80
C SER A 344 0.13 -11.56 -20.38
N ARG A 345 0.93 -12.31 -19.60
CA ARG A 345 1.53 -13.61 -20.00
C ARG A 345 0.61 -14.81 -19.73
N ARG A 346 -0.71 -14.62 -19.83
CA ARG A 346 -1.60 -15.78 -20.06
C ARG A 346 -1.48 -16.17 -21.53
N PRO A 347 -1.30 -17.45 -21.87
CA PRO A 347 -1.13 -17.85 -23.27
C PRO A 347 -2.36 -17.39 -24.05
N ALA A 348 -2.16 -16.48 -25.00
CA ALA A 348 -3.01 -16.45 -26.17
C ALA A 348 -2.70 -17.75 -26.91
N PHE A 349 -3.56 -18.76 -26.80
CA PHE A 349 -3.39 -19.95 -27.61
C PHE A 349 -4.73 -20.42 -28.15
N GLY A 350 -4.79 -20.53 -29.47
CA GLY A 350 -5.80 -21.27 -30.21
C GLY A 350 -5.76 -22.74 -29.82
N ALA A 351 -6.46 -23.07 -28.74
CA ALA A 351 -6.81 -24.42 -28.37
C ALA A 351 -8.32 -24.60 -28.57
N SER A 352 -8.68 -25.72 -29.20
CA SER A 352 -9.99 -26.09 -29.69
C SER A 352 -11.16 -25.75 -28.78
N PHE A 353 -12.25 -25.33 -29.42
CA PHE A 353 -13.57 -25.04 -28.85
C PHE A 353 -14.03 -26.16 -27.90
N THR A 354 -13.82 -25.98 -26.60
CA THR A 354 -14.42 -26.81 -25.54
C THR A 354 -15.15 -25.88 -24.57
N PHE A 355 -16.12 -26.44 -23.83
CA PHE A 355 -16.98 -25.69 -22.90
C PHE A 355 -16.19 -24.82 -21.90
N ALA A 356 -14.94 -25.20 -21.57
CA ALA A 356 -13.98 -24.43 -20.75
C ALA A 356 -13.62 -23.05 -21.33
N SER A 357 -13.60 -22.89 -22.66
CA SER A 357 -13.19 -21.64 -23.33
C SER A 357 -14.23 -20.51 -23.19
N MET A 358 -15.51 -20.83 -23.01
CA MET A 358 -16.55 -19.82 -22.75
C MET A 358 -16.38 -19.19 -21.35
N TYR A 359 -15.89 -19.95 -20.37
CA TYR A 359 -15.64 -19.47 -19.00
C TYR A 359 -14.42 -18.54 -18.89
N CYS A 360 -13.53 -18.54 -19.89
CA CYS A 360 -12.38 -17.64 -19.93
C CYS A 360 -12.78 -16.19 -20.29
N LEU A 361 -13.86 -15.97 -21.05
CA LEU A 361 -14.26 -14.65 -21.56
C LEU A 361 -14.67 -13.64 -20.46
N GLN A 362 -15.33 -14.08 -19.39
CA GLN A 362 -15.70 -13.16 -18.29
C GLN A 362 -14.49 -12.78 -17.41
N THR A 363 -13.55 -13.70 -17.26
CA THR A 363 -12.25 -13.47 -16.60
C THR A 363 -11.35 -12.56 -17.46
N LEU A 364 -11.47 -12.66 -18.79
CA LEU A 364 -10.79 -11.77 -19.74
C LEU A 364 -11.37 -10.36 -19.72
N TYR A 365 -12.69 -10.16 -19.62
CA TYR A 365 -13.29 -8.82 -19.60
C TYR A 365 -12.95 -8.03 -18.32
N THR A 366 -12.98 -8.71 -17.16
CA THR A 366 -12.53 -8.15 -15.87
C THR A 366 -11.01 -7.93 -15.83
N GLY A 367 -10.23 -8.86 -16.40
CA GLY A 367 -8.78 -8.72 -16.56
C GLY A 367 -8.36 -7.58 -17.48
N ASN A 368 -9.11 -7.31 -18.55
CA ASN A 368 -8.80 -6.25 -19.51
C ASN A 368 -9.10 -4.85 -18.93
N LYS A 369 -10.20 -4.69 -18.18
CA LYS A 369 -10.45 -3.45 -17.41
C LYS A 369 -9.40 -3.23 -16.32
N LEU A 370 -9.02 -4.28 -15.59
CA LEU A 370 -7.93 -4.23 -14.60
C LEU A 370 -6.61 -3.80 -15.25
N TYR A 371 -6.27 -4.37 -16.41
CA TYR A 371 -5.08 -4.03 -17.17
C TYR A 371 -5.07 -2.56 -17.60
N VAL A 372 -6.17 -2.07 -18.21
CA VAL A 372 -6.29 -0.67 -18.64
C VAL A 372 -6.21 0.31 -17.47
N HIS A 373 -6.92 0.04 -16.37
CA HIS A 373 -6.94 0.92 -15.20
C HIS A 373 -5.58 0.95 -14.49
N THR A 374 -4.97 -0.22 -14.30
CA THR A 374 -3.64 -0.35 -13.68
C THR A 374 -2.57 0.30 -14.55
N LYS A 375 -2.62 0.11 -15.88
CA LYS A 375 -1.70 0.78 -16.83
C LYS A 375 -1.84 2.31 -16.77
N GLY A 376 -3.06 2.83 -16.74
CA GLY A 376 -3.31 4.27 -16.59
C GLY A 376 -2.82 4.83 -15.25
N ALA A 377 -2.99 4.09 -14.16
CA ALA A 377 -2.48 4.48 -12.84
C ALA A 377 -0.95 4.50 -12.77
N VAL A 378 -0.27 3.50 -13.37
CA VAL A 378 1.19 3.46 -13.48
C VAL A 378 1.70 4.66 -14.29
N GLN A 379 1.09 4.95 -15.43
CA GLN A 379 1.46 6.09 -16.28
C GLN A 379 1.35 7.44 -15.55
N ARG A 380 0.29 7.66 -14.76
CA ARG A 380 0.16 8.88 -13.94
C ARG A 380 1.30 9.04 -12.92
N ARG A 381 1.82 7.94 -12.37
CA ARG A 381 2.95 7.96 -11.42
C ARG A 381 4.29 8.21 -12.08
N GLU A 382 4.46 7.81 -13.35
CA GLU A 382 5.70 8.06 -14.10
C GLU A 382 6.04 9.56 -14.18
N VAL A 383 5.02 10.40 -14.34
CA VAL A 383 5.17 11.87 -14.32
C VAL A 383 5.77 12.34 -12.99
N GLY A 384 5.23 11.84 -11.86
CA GLY A 384 5.72 12.17 -10.53
C GLY A 384 7.11 11.60 -10.20
N ILE A 385 7.48 10.46 -10.79
CA ILE A 385 8.81 9.86 -10.66
C ILE A 385 9.84 10.66 -11.45
N LYS A 386 9.53 11.05 -12.70
CA LYS A 386 10.38 11.94 -13.52
C LYS A 386 10.61 13.27 -12.82
N ALA A 387 9.56 13.91 -12.31
CA ALA A 387 9.66 15.17 -11.57
C ALA A 387 10.58 15.06 -10.34
N LEU A 388 10.53 13.94 -9.62
CA LEU A 388 11.39 13.68 -8.48
C LEU A 388 12.87 13.48 -8.89
N ALA A 389 13.11 12.76 -10.00
CA ALA A 389 14.45 12.59 -10.55
C ALA A 389 15.07 13.92 -11.04
N TYR A 390 14.28 14.78 -11.70
CA TYR A 390 14.73 16.13 -12.06
C TYR A 390 15.04 16.97 -10.82
N SER A 391 14.22 16.89 -9.76
CA SER A 391 14.51 17.58 -8.50
C SER A 391 15.77 17.05 -7.82
N PHE A 392 16.08 15.76 -7.92
CA PHE A 392 17.32 15.18 -7.39
C PHE A 392 18.54 15.74 -8.15
N ASN A 393 18.51 15.73 -9.49
CA ASN A 393 19.59 16.25 -10.31
C ASN A 393 19.89 17.73 -10.01
N ARG A 394 18.86 18.56 -9.78
CA ARG A 394 19.02 19.96 -9.34
C ARG A 394 19.75 20.11 -8.00
N VAL A 395 19.53 19.19 -7.06
CA VAL A 395 20.24 19.20 -5.77
C VAL A 395 21.70 18.80 -5.97
N ILE A 396 21.99 17.83 -6.85
CA ILE A 396 23.36 17.45 -7.22
C ILE A 396 24.09 18.62 -7.91
N ASP A 397 23.41 19.37 -8.78
CA ASP A 397 23.98 20.61 -9.38
C ASP A 397 24.36 21.64 -8.31
N THR A 398 23.49 21.81 -7.32
CA THR A 398 23.73 22.71 -6.18
C THR A 398 24.93 22.24 -5.36
N LEU A 399 25.07 20.94 -5.13
CA LEU A 399 26.22 20.35 -4.42
C LEU A 399 27.53 20.50 -5.23
N SER A 400 27.47 20.36 -6.55
CA SER A 400 28.62 20.58 -7.43
C SER A 400 29.10 22.03 -7.37
N ASN A 401 28.18 23.00 -7.37
CA ASN A 401 28.51 24.42 -7.25
C ASN A 401 29.07 24.78 -5.86
N LEU A 402 28.56 24.15 -4.80
CA LEU A 402 29.09 24.34 -3.45
C LEU A 402 30.48 23.70 -3.25
N ARG A 403 30.80 22.65 -4.03
CA ARG A 403 32.12 22.02 -4.06
C ARG A 403 33.16 22.88 -4.78
N THR A 404 32.81 23.55 -5.87
CA THR A 404 33.74 24.43 -6.59
C THR A 404 34.05 25.71 -5.82
N THR A 405 33.09 26.20 -5.03
CA THR A 405 33.22 27.45 -4.27
C THR A 405 33.92 27.31 -2.91
N ASN A 406 34.02 26.10 -2.36
CA ASN A 406 34.59 25.88 -1.03
C ASN A 406 35.64 24.75 -1.06
N ALA A 407 36.91 25.10 -0.84
CA ALA A 407 38.06 24.19 -0.86
C ALA A 407 37.92 23.00 0.12
N ARG A 408 37.07 23.15 1.15
CA ARG A 408 36.78 22.12 2.14
C ARG A 408 36.13 20.85 1.58
N TYR A 409 35.32 20.96 0.53
CA TYR A 409 34.55 19.83 -0.03
C TYR A 409 35.16 19.24 -1.30
N LYS A 410 36.39 19.67 -1.65
CA LYS A 410 37.05 19.34 -2.92
C LYS A 410 37.29 17.83 -3.08
N ASN A 411 37.47 17.12 -1.97
CA ASN A 411 37.77 15.68 -1.91
C ASN A 411 36.54 14.79 -1.66
N GLU A 412 35.34 15.34 -1.49
CA GLU A 412 34.15 14.53 -1.27
C GLU A 412 33.58 13.94 -2.56
N THR A 413 33.15 12.68 -2.51
CA THR A 413 32.44 11.99 -3.59
C THR A 413 31.00 12.50 -3.68
N LEU A 414 30.62 12.97 -4.88
CA LEU A 414 29.27 13.42 -5.19
C LEU A 414 28.47 12.26 -5.81
N PRO A 415 27.16 12.15 -5.48
CA PRO A 415 26.29 11.18 -6.11
C PRO A 415 26.17 11.46 -7.61
N LYS A 416 26.13 10.39 -8.43
CA LYS A 416 25.97 10.52 -9.88
C LYS A 416 24.59 11.06 -10.22
N LYS A 417 24.52 11.91 -11.27
CA LYS A 417 23.23 12.37 -11.81
C LYS A 417 22.45 11.20 -12.41
N ILE A 418 21.13 11.27 -12.27
CA ILE A 418 20.22 10.24 -12.75
C ILE A 418 19.81 10.56 -14.18
N ASN A 419 20.02 9.61 -15.09
CA ASN A 419 19.52 9.71 -16.45
C ASN A 419 18.00 9.51 -16.45
N VAL A 420 17.25 10.59 -16.69
CA VAL A 420 15.77 10.60 -16.61
C VAL A 420 15.13 9.94 -17.84
N GLU A 421 15.82 9.90 -18.98
CA GLU A 421 15.32 9.31 -20.24
C GLU A 421 15.37 7.77 -20.21
N HIS A 422 16.35 7.20 -19.51
CA HIS A 422 16.49 5.76 -19.30
C HIS A 422 15.99 5.28 -17.93
N LEU A 423 15.42 6.17 -17.12
CA LEU A 423 14.93 5.89 -15.76
C LEU A 423 13.93 4.73 -15.66
N PHE A 424 13.26 4.38 -16.75
CA PHE A 424 12.24 3.33 -16.78
C PHE A 424 12.69 2.07 -17.54
N ARG A 425 13.88 2.10 -18.15
CA ARG A 425 14.53 0.95 -18.83
C ARG A 425 15.45 0.16 -17.88
N LEU A 426 15.32 0.37 -16.56
CA LEU A 426 16.25 -0.10 -15.54
C LEU A 426 16.45 -1.63 -15.54
N ASP A 427 17.61 -2.06 -16.00
CA ASP A 427 18.26 -3.34 -15.73
C ASP A 427 18.97 -3.28 -14.35
N VAL A 428 19.25 -4.44 -13.78
CA VAL A 428 20.00 -4.75 -12.54
C VAL A 428 21.30 -3.92 -12.42
N PHE A 429 21.90 -3.48 -13.52
CA PHE A 429 23.16 -2.72 -13.56
C PHE A 429 23.02 -1.19 -13.65
N SER A 430 21.86 -0.63 -13.34
CA SER A 430 21.66 0.82 -13.43
C SER A 430 22.35 1.58 -12.30
N ASN A 431 23.07 2.67 -12.60
CA ASN A 431 23.79 3.56 -11.66
C ASN A 431 22.98 4.07 -10.45
N ILE A 432 21.65 3.89 -10.43
CA ILE A 432 20.81 4.21 -9.28
C ILE A 432 21.03 3.24 -8.09
N TRP A 433 21.54 2.04 -8.38
CA TRP A 433 21.86 0.99 -7.42
C TRP A 433 23.29 1.08 -6.87
N ASP A 434 24.17 1.88 -7.49
CA ASP A 434 25.53 2.11 -7.00
C ASP A 434 25.50 2.70 -5.58
N ASP A 435 26.33 2.12 -4.71
CA ASP A 435 26.56 2.60 -3.35
C ASP A 435 27.43 3.87 -3.39
N ASP A 436 26.81 5.00 -3.74
CA ASP A 436 27.45 6.32 -3.77
C ASP A 436 27.74 6.87 -2.35
N GLY A 437 27.72 6.04 -1.29
CA GLY A 437 27.94 6.47 0.09
C GLY A 437 26.81 7.32 0.67
N LEU A 438 25.61 7.26 0.09
CA LEU A 438 24.41 7.95 0.60
C LEU A 438 23.39 7.01 1.24
N LEU A 439 23.45 5.71 0.97
CA LEU A 439 22.47 4.78 1.53
C LEU A 439 23.14 4.02 2.67
N PRO A 440 22.45 3.80 3.80
CA PRO A 440 22.93 2.82 4.77
C PRO A 440 23.13 1.50 4.01
N VAL A 441 24.27 0.85 4.21
CA VAL A 441 24.43 -0.57 3.86
C VAL A 441 23.25 -1.27 4.52
N ALA A 442 22.34 -1.81 3.72
CA ALA A 442 21.18 -2.49 4.26
C ALA A 442 21.68 -3.72 5.01
N ASP A 443 21.38 -3.80 6.31
CA ASP A 443 21.60 -4.98 7.13
C ASP A 443 20.92 -6.17 6.44
N ALA A 444 21.71 -7.17 6.04
CA ALA A 444 21.33 -8.42 5.39
C ALA A 444 20.42 -8.29 4.14
N GLU A 445 20.83 -8.92 3.04
CA GLU A 445 20.06 -9.00 1.79
C GLU A 445 18.61 -9.48 2.02
N GLU A 446 17.65 -8.54 2.13
CA GLU A 446 16.23 -8.85 2.23
C GLU A 446 15.79 -9.59 0.94
N SER A 447 15.60 -10.90 1.05
CA SER A 447 15.44 -11.79 -0.11
C SER A 447 14.19 -11.47 -0.94
N TRP A 448 13.13 -10.93 -0.32
CA TRP A 448 11.94 -10.44 -1.05
C TRP A 448 12.25 -9.31 -2.05
N ARG A 449 13.36 -8.59 -1.88
CA ARG A 449 13.74 -7.46 -2.75
C ARG A 449 14.46 -7.91 -4.03
N THR A 450 15.30 -8.94 -3.94
CA THR A 450 16.19 -9.37 -5.03
C THR A 450 15.74 -10.69 -5.66
N ASN A 451 15.27 -11.64 -4.87
CA ASN A 451 14.95 -12.99 -5.33
C ASN A 451 13.56 -13.04 -5.99
N GLU A 452 13.51 -13.45 -7.26
CA GLU A 452 12.26 -13.59 -8.01
C GLU A 452 11.40 -14.76 -7.50
N SER A 453 12.01 -15.86 -7.11
CA SER A 453 11.31 -17.03 -6.56
C SER A 453 10.61 -16.69 -5.25
N VAL A 454 11.23 -15.89 -4.38
CA VAL A 454 10.60 -15.40 -3.14
C VAL A 454 9.40 -14.50 -3.45
N ARG A 455 9.53 -13.57 -4.41
CA ARG A 455 8.43 -12.68 -4.80
C ARG A 455 7.24 -13.44 -5.40
N ASN A 456 7.52 -14.41 -6.27
CA ASN A 456 6.50 -15.27 -6.87
C ASN A 456 5.87 -16.18 -5.81
N GLY A 457 6.67 -16.72 -4.90
CA GLY A 457 6.20 -17.50 -3.75
C GLY A 457 5.28 -16.71 -2.83
N ILE A 458 5.62 -15.46 -2.48
CA ILE A 458 4.75 -14.58 -1.67
C ILE A 458 3.41 -14.35 -2.36
N ASN A 459 3.40 -14.08 -3.67
CA ASN A 459 2.14 -13.89 -4.39
C ASN A 459 1.30 -15.17 -4.42
N ALA A 460 1.90 -16.33 -4.67
CA ALA A 460 1.20 -17.62 -4.68
C ALA A 460 0.66 -17.98 -3.28
N MET A 461 1.42 -17.70 -2.22
CA MET A 461 1.00 -17.86 -0.84
C MET A 461 -0.20 -16.99 -0.50
N LEU A 462 -0.16 -15.70 -0.85
CA LEU A 462 -1.28 -14.78 -0.61
C LEU A 462 -2.53 -15.18 -1.40
N GLU A 463 -2.37 -15.61 -2.66
CA GLU A 463 -3.48 -16.11 -3.47
C GLU A 463 -4.08 -17.38 -2.86
N LEU A 464 -3.25 -18.31 -2.37
CA LEU A 464 -3.71 -19.53 -1.70
C LEU A 464 -4.46 -19.22 -0.39
N ASP A 465 -3.95 -18.28 0.42
CA ASP A 465 -4.63 -17.82 1.63
C ASP A 465 -6.02 -17.25 1.27
N ARG A 466 -6.12 -16.43 0.21
CA ARG A 466 -7.41 -15.90 -0.27
C ARG A 466 -8.33 -16.97 -0.85
N CYS A 467 -7.80 -17.99 -1.51
CA CYS A 467 -8.59 -19.14 -1.97
C CYS A 467 -9.20 -19.88 -0.78
N THR A 468 -8.43 -20.09 0.28
CA THR A 468 -8.89 -20.80 1.49
C THR A 468 -10.02 -20.03 2.18
N GLU A 469 -9.84 -18.73 2.40
CA GLU A 469 -10.89 -17.86 2.95
C GLU A 469 -12.16 -17.83 2.09
N GLU A 470 -12.02 -17.76 0.76
CA GLU A 470 -13.17 -17.74 -0.14
C GLU A 470 -13.88 -19.10 -0.15
N ALA A 471 -13.15 -20.22 -0.13
CA ALA A 471 -13.73 -21.56 -0.06
C ALA A 471 -14.56 -21.74 1.21
N GLU A 472 -14.00 -21.43 2.38
CA GLU A 472 -14.72 -21.51 3.66
C GLU A 472 -15.99 -20.65 3.66
N ARG A 473 -15.93 -19.48 3.03
CA ARG A 473 -17.09 -18.58 2.92
C ARG A 473 -18.14 -19.12 1.97
N LEU A 474 -17.75 -19.62 0.80
CA LEU A 474 -18.67 -20.21 -0.19
C LEU A 474 -19.39 -21.43 0.38
N ASP A 475 -18.70 -22.28 1.15
CA ASP A 475 -19.32 -23.43 1.80
C ASP A 475 -20.40 -22.99 2.79
N ARG A 476 -20.13 -21.96 3.61
CA ARG A 476 -21.15 -21.38 4.51
C ARG A 476 -22.31 -20.77 3.74
N GLU A 477 -22.05 -20.01 2.67
CA GLU A 477 -23.08 -19.39 1.84
C GLU A 477 -23.96 -20.44 1.14
N MET A 478 -23.37 -21.55 0.70
CA MET A 478 -24.11 -22.66 0.08
C MET A 478 -24.93 -23.45 1.08
N ASN A 479 -24.39 -23.74 2.26
CA ASN A 479 -25.16 -24.40 3.32
C ASN A 479 -26.34 -23.54 3.78
N ALA A 480 -26.13 -22.22 3.91
CA ALA A 480 -27.19 -21.29 4.23
C ALA A 480 -28.27 -21.25 3.13
N LEU A 481 -27.86 -21.21 1.86
CA LEU A 481 -28.79 -21.27 0.73
C LEU A 481 -29.59 -22.58 0.70
N ALA A 482 -28.92 -23.71 0.91
CA ALA A 482 -29.57 -25.02 0.94
C ALA A 482 -30.58 -25.13 2.08
N THR A 483 -30.23 -24.63 3.26
CA THR A 483 -31.13 -24.60 4.42
C THR A 483 -32.35 -23.72 4.12
N TRP A 484 -32.12 -22.51 3.59
CA TRP A 484 -33.21 -21.61 3.20
C TRP A 484 -34.14 -22.25 2.15
N CYS A 485 -33.60 -22.95 1.14
CA CYS A 485 -34.41 -23.65 0.15
C CYS A 485 -35.19 -24.87 0.69
N LEU A 486 -34.85 -25.37 1.88
CA LEU A 486 -35.59 -26.46 2.54
C LEU A 486 -36.66 -25.92 3.50
N GLU A 487 -36.49 -24.70 4.00
CA GLU A 487 -37.41 -24.03 4.93
C GLU A 487 -38.56 -23.31 4.21
N GLU A 488 -38.34 -22.86 2.97
CA GLU A 488 -39.35 -22.32 2.04
C GLU A 488 -40.03 -23.44 1.23
#